data_AF-A0A6F9BE03-F1
#
_entry.id   AF-A0A6F9BE03-F1
#
_cell.length_a   1.000
_cell.length_b   1.000
_cell.length_c   1.000
_cell.angle_alpha   90.00
_cell.angle_beta   90.00
_cell.angle_gamma   90.00
#
_symmetry.space_group_name_H-M   'P 1'
#
loop_
_entity.id
_entity.type
_entity.pdbx_description
1 polymer ?
#
loop_
_entity_poly.entity_id
_entity_poly.type
_entity_poly.pdbx_seq_one_letter_code
_entity_poly.pdbx_strand_id
1 'polypeptide(L)'
;MDILEAKSQFREVKTRLFLEHFSKTGGEKNLYVLYDALMGTNSFGESILEVVERYEARNRRILEDFCVRMKELFCLGLIALLGHCALTKGPDEEQETIHDWSSKIEKVESKMKACIEVCVAAFPEQACLDAQRLLQEKDERNLQDTAQEVQEFLTRKYDWVSWSVRVVNHSGSSYWNWRAGDHFQHMAGQNWFEVLQVNDTNLVVSYSTRPQPVPLDCIRQLMEGPGKKGGAQAVVEVLEKQLAGFVVHAVSRHKESEATWSFPEDCHYWERHKNVALCVHSE
;
A
#
# COMPACT_ATOMS: atom_id res chain seq x y z
N MET A 1 -0.99 28.36 27.21
CA MET A 1 -1.86 29.56 27.27
C MET A 1 -2.21 29.93 28.71
N ASP A 2 -2.57 28.98 29.57
CA ASP A 2 -2.99 29.22 30.97
C ASP A 2 -2.07 30.05 31.88
N ILE A 3 -0.75 30.02 31.69
CA ILE A 3 0.20 30.83 32.49
C ILE A 3 0.22 32.27 31.98
N LEU A 4 0.26 32.46 30.66
CA LEU A 4 0.31 33.78 30.02
C LEU A 4 -0.99 34.56 30.21
N GLU A 5 -2.12 33.86 30.19
CA GLU A 5 -3.47 34.42 30.36
C GLU A 5 -3.90 34.60 31.83
N ALA A 6 -3.13 34.07 32.78
CA ALA A 6 -3.46 34.22 34.20
C ALA A 6 -3.27 35.67 34.69
N LYS A 7 -4.16 36.11 35.59
CA LYS A 7 -3.96 37.33 36.39
C LYS A 7 -2.60 37.26 37.08
N SER A 8 -1.91 38.39 37.20
CA SER A 8 -0.54 38.50 37.74
C SER A 8 -0.34 37.70 39.04
N GLN A 9 -1.29 37.78 39.96
CA GLN A 9 -1.29 37.08 41.25
C GLN A 9 -1.30 35.53 41.17
N PHE A 10 -1.71 34.94 40.05
CA PHE A 10 -1.74 33.49 39.85
C PHE A 10 -0.61 32.98 38.93
N ARG A 11 0.14 33.89 38.29
CA ARG A 11 1.23 33.52 37.37
C ARG A 11 2.33 32.76 38.10
N GLU A 12 2.79 33.26 39.25
CA GLU A 12 3.84 32.61 40.04
C GLU A 12 3.47 31.18 40.47
N VAL A 13 2.23 30.99 40.96
CA VAL A 13 1.74 29.68 41.40
C VAL A 13 1.67 28.71 40.22
N LYS A 14 1.12 29.15 39.07
CA LYS A 14 1.02 28.30 37.87
C LYS A 14 2.39 27.98 37.27
N THR A 15 3.32 28.94 37.24
CA THR A 15 4.71 28.71 36.83
C THR A 15 5.38 27.65 37.70
N ARG A 16 5.28 27.77 39.03
CA ARG A 16 5.85 26.79 39.95
C ARG A 16 5.27 25.38 39.73
N LEU A 17 3.94 25.28 39.60
CA LEU A 17 3.26 24.00 39.36
C LEU A 17 3.70 23.36 38.05
N PHE A 18 3.85 24.15 36.98
CA PHE A 18 4.35 23.66 35.70
C PHE A 18 5.78 23.12 35.82
N LEU A 19 6.70 23.87 36.44
CA LEU A 19 8.11 23.45 36.60
C LEU A 19 8.22 22.17 37.42
N GLU A 20 7.47 22.08 38.53
CA GLU A 20 7.43 20.89 39.37
C GLU A 20 6.88 19.67 38.59
N HIS A 21 5.80 19.87 37.82
CA HIS A 21 5.21 18.80 37.01
C HIS A 21 6.13 18.34 35.87
N PHE A 22 6.78 19.29 35.17
CA PHE A 22 7.73 18.99 34.11
C PHE A 22 8.88 18.11 34.63
N SER A 23 9.47 18.48 35.77
CA SER A 23 10.54 17.69 36.39
C SER A 23 10.06 16.30 36.85
N LYS A 24 8.91 16.22 37.54
CA LYS A 24 8.38 14.95 38.07
C LYS A 24 7.97 13.95 37.00
N THR A 25 7.57 14.42 35.81
CA THR A 25 7.14 13.55 34.71
C THR A 25 8.27 13.13 33.78
N GLY A 26 9.52 13.46 34.09
CA GLY A 26 10.71 13.06 33.32
C GLY A 26 11.28 14.15 32.42
N GLY A 27 10.57 15.28 32.28
CA GLY A 27 11.03 16.46 31.55
C GLY A 27 11.48 16.15 30.13
N GLU A 28 12.64 16.70 29.76
CA GLU A 28 13.22 16.51 28.43
C GLU A 28 13.59 15.05 28.10
N LYS A 29 13.83 14.20 29.11
CA LYS A 29 14.25 12.81 28.90
C LYS A 29 13.23 12.01 28.09
N ASN A 30 11.95 12.31 28.25
CA ASN A 30 10.89 11.64 27.50
C ASN A 30 10.98 11.89 25.99
N LEU A 31 11.39 13.10 25.59
CA LEU A 31 11.60 13.43 24.18
C LEU A 31 12.79 12.65 23.60
N TYR A 32 13.87 12.51 24.36
CA TYR A 32 15.02 11.69 23.95
C TYR A 32 14.66 10.21 23.85
N VAL A 33 13.89 9.68 24.80
CA VAL A 33 13.38 8.29 24.72
C VAL A 33 12.55 8.07 23.46
N LEU A 34 11.66 9.03 23.14
CA LEU A 34 10.85 8.96 21.93
C LEU A 34 11.71 9.02 20.65
N TYR A 35 12.69 9.93 20.63
CA TYR A 35 13.66 10.04 19.54
C TYR A 35 14.43 8.73 19.35
N ASP A 36 14.99 8.17 20.42
CA ASP A 36 15.77 6.93 20.35
C ASP A 36 14.91 5.72 19.95
N ALA A 37 13.64 5.70 20.35
CA ALA A 37 12.69 4.68 19.93
C ALA A 37 12.46 4.70 18.41
N LEU A 38 12.32 5.88 17.81
CA LEU A 38 12.10 6.05 16.38
C LEU A 38 13.38 5.85 15.56
N MET A 39 14.51 6.27 16.10
CA MET A 39 15.81 6.11 15.45
C MET A 39 16.39 4.69 15.59
N GLY A 40 15.82 3.86 16.46
CA GLY A 40 16.31 2.51 16.72
C GLY A 40 17.61 2.47 17.53
N THR A 41 17.94 3.57 18.23
CA THR A 41 19.11 3.70 19.11
C THR A 41 18.81 3.30 20.55
N ASN A 42 17.62 2.74 20.80
CA ASN A 42 17.20 2.21 22.09
C ASN A 42 17.91 0.89 22.45
N SER A 43 17.77 0.45 23.70
CA SER A 43 18.44 -0.75 24.22
C SER A 43 18.05 -2.07 23.54
N PHE A 44 16.93 -2.09 22.80
CA PHE A 44 16.45 -3.26 22.07
C PHE A 44 16.93 -3.29 20.61
N GLY A 45 17.59 -2.22 20.13
CA GLY A 45 18.29 -2.17 18.85
C GLY A 45 17.40 -2.13 17.61
N GLU A 46 16.09 -1.93 17.75
CA GLU A 46 15.14 -1.87 16.64
C GLU A 46 14.28 -0.60 16.71
N SER A 47 13.98 -0.02 15.54
CA SER A 47 13.10 1.14 15.43
C SER A 47 11.64 0.74 15.65
N ILE A 48 10.91 1.51 16.46
CA ILE A 48 9.47 1.29 16.62
C ILE A 48 8.69 1.45 15.31
N LEU A 49 9.21 2.22 14.34
CA LEU A 49 8.62 2.34 13.00
C LEU A 49 8.65 1.00 12.26
N GLU A 50 9.79 0.31 12.29
CA GLU A 50 9.99 -0.98 11.64
C GLU A 50 9.17 -2.09 12.33
N VAL A 51 9.02 -2.00 13.67
CA VAL A 51 8.14 -2.89 14.44
C VAL A 51 6.68 -2.72 13.99
N VAL A 52 6.19 -1.48 13.95
CA VAL A 52 4.80 -1.17 13.52
C VAL A 52 4.58 -1.60 12.08
N GLU A 53 5.53 -1.29 11.17
CA GLU A 53 5.45 -1.70 9.77
C GLU A 53 5.24 -3.22 9.63
N ARG A 54 6.03 -4.03 10.35
CA ARG A 54 5.89 -5.49 10.31
C ARG A 54 4.60 -5.98 10.96
N TYR A 55 4.26 -5.43 12.13
CA TYR A 55 3.07 -5.83 12.88
C TYR A 55 1.78 -5.57 12.08
N GLU A 56 1.72 -4.44 11.41
CA GLU A 56 0.58 -4.02 10.58
C GLU A 56 0.66 -4.55 9.14
N ALA A 57 1.53 -5.54 8.90
CA ALA A 57 1.74 -6.19 7.60
C ALA A 57 1.90 -5.18 6.44
N ARG A 58 2.73 -4.14 6.65
CA ARG A 58 3.02 -3.07 5.69
C ARG A 58 1.76 -2.32 5.21
N ASN A 59 0.84 -2.04 6.12
CA ASN A 59 -0.29 -1.16 5.84
C ASN A 59 0.15 0.31 5.90
N ARG A 60 0.35 0.92 4.72
CA ARG A 60 0.80 2.31 4.57
C ARG A 60 -0.04 3.30 5.38
N ARG A 61 -1.37 3.20 5.34
CA ARG A 61 -2.26 4.16 6.04
C ARG A 61 -2.09 4.11 7.55
N ILE A 62 -1.93 2.91 8.11
CA ILE A 62 -1.70 2.74 9.56
C ILE A 62 -0.32 3.29 9.94
N LEU A 63 0.69 3.04 9.11
CA LEU A 63 2.04 3.58 9.31
C LEU A 63 2.08 5.12 9.21
N GLU A 64 1.36 5.70 8.25
CA GLU A 64 1.20 7.15 8.11
C GLU A 64 0.47 7.76 9.32
N ASP A 65 -0.63 7.16 9.78
CA ASP A 65 -1.35 7.60 11.00
C ASP A 65 -0.45 7.52 12.24
N PHE A 66 0.33 6.44 12.38
CA PHE A 66 1.32 6.32 13.44
C PHE A 66 2.35 7.45 13.39
N CYS A 67 2.90 7.76 12.20
CA CYS A 67 3.84 8.86 12.03
C CYS A 67 3.22 10.22 12.43
N VAL A 68 1.96 10.48 12.05
CA VAL A 68 1.23 11.69 12.44
C VAL A 68 1.11 11.79 13.95
N ARG A 69 0.68 10.72 14.64
CA ARG A 69 0.57 10.71 16.11
C ARG A 69 1.91 10.91 16.80
N MET A 70 2.99 10.37 16.25
CA MET A 70 4.34 10.59 16.77
C MET A 70 4.78 12.05 16.61
N LYS A 71 4.48 12.69 15.47
CA LYS A 71 4.73 14.12 15.27
C LYS A 71 3.94 14.98 16.26
N GLU A 72 2.66 14.68 16.47
CA GLU A 72 1.84 15.36 17.48
C GLU A 72 2.44 15.25 18.88
N LEU A 73 2.91 14.05 19.25
CA LEU A 73 3.56 13.80 20.54
C LEU A 73 4.86 14.61 20.69
N PHE A 74 5.69 14.69 19.64
CA PHE A 74 6.85 15.58 19.63
C PHE A 74 6.45 17.04 19.79
N CYS A 75 5.45 17.52 19.05
CA CYS A 75 5.00 18.90 19.15
C CYS A 75 4.59 19.24 20.59
N LEU A 76 3.81 18.39 21.25
CA LEU A 76 3.40 18.58 22.64
C LEU A 76 4.60 18.62 23.59
N GLY A 77 5.53 17.67 23.45
CA GLY A 77 6.73 17.63 24.30
C GLY A 77 7.66 18.82 24.06
N LEU A 78 7.85 19.25 22.81
CA LEU A 78 8.66 20.40 22.45
C LEU A 78 8.06 21.70 22.97
N ILE A 79 6.74 21.88 22.89
CA ILE A 79 6.05 23.04 23.49
C ILE A 79 6.31 23.07 25.01
N ALA A 80 6.23 21.91 25.69
CA ALA A 80 6.53 21.84 27.11
C ALA A 80 8.01 22.14 27.41
N LEU A 81 8.93 21.61 26.62
CA LEU A 81 10.37 21.87 26.78
C LEU A 81 10.70 23.35 26.56
N LEU A 82 10.22 23.96 25.48
CA LEU A 82 10.47 25.36 25.19
C LEU A 82 9.81 26.27 26.24
N GLY A 83 8.62 25.91 26.72
CA GLY A 83 7.98 26.59 27.85
C GLY A 83 8.83 26.51 29.13
N HIS A 84 9.47 25.37 29.40
CA HIS A 84 10.42 25.22 30.51
C HIS A 84 11.68 26.06 30.30
N CYS A 85 12.28 26.03 29.10
CA CYS A 85 13.45 26.84 28.77
C CYS A 85 13.15 28.34 28.93
N ALA A 86 12.05 28.84 28.37
CA ALA A 86 11.67 30.25 28.47
C ALA A 86 11.45 30.72 29.93
N LEU A 87 11.11 29.82 30.85
CA LEU A 87 10.88 30.14 32.27
C LEU A 87 12.12 29.98 33.16
N THR A 88 13.12 29.21 32.74
CA THR A 88 14.25 28.80 33.59
C THR A 88 15.63 29.13 33.02
N LYS A 89 15.72 29.32 31.72
CA LYS A 89 16.95 29.51 30.96
C LYS A 89 17.00 30.90 30.32
N GLY A 90 18.21 31.31 29.91
CA GLY A 90 18.41 32.54 29.13
C GLY A 90 18.07 32.36 27.64
N PRO A 91 17.93 33.46 26.88
CA PRO A 91 17.60 33.41 25.45
C PRO A 91 18.57 32.56 24.62
N ASP A 92 19.86 32.59 24.94
CA ASP A 92 20.88 31.85 24.19
C ASP A 92 20.71 30.32 24.32
N GLU A 93 20.44 29.84 25.54
CA GLU A 93 20.20 28.41 25.82
C GLU A 93 18.86 27.92 25.23
N GLU A 94 17.86 28.79 25.18
CA GLU A 94 16.59 28.52 24.49
C GLU A 94 16.83 28.31 22.98
N GLN A 95 17.61 29.20 22.35
CA GLN A 95 17.95 29.09 20.92
C GLN A 95 18.78 27.84 20.62
N GLU A 96 19.74 27.48 21.48
CA GLU A 96 20.48 26.23 21.36
C GLU A 96 19.55 25.01 21.43
N THR A 97 18.58 25.02 22.35
CA THR A 97 17.57 23.96 22.48
C THR A 97 16.72 23.85 21.21
N ILE A 98 16.28 24.99 20.64
CA ILE A 98 15.52 25.05 19.40
C ILE A 98 16.34 24.44 18.24
N HIS A 99 17.61 24.82 18.13
CA HIS A 99 18.48 24.33 17.07
C HIS A 99 18.72 22.81 17.16
N ASP A 100 19.03 22.29 18.35
CA ASP A 100 19.24 20.84 18.55
C ASP A 100 17.99 20.03 18.20
N TRP A 101 16.83 20.45 18.70
CA TRP A 101 15.58 19.75 18.45
C TRP A 101 15.09 19.89 17.01
N SER A 102 15.33 21.02 16.35
CA SER A 102 15.02 21.17 14.92
C SER A 102 15.78 20.13 14.09
N SER A 103 17.09 19.97 14.34
CA SER A 103 17.90 18.96 13.65
C SER A 103 17.45 17.52 13.96
N LYS A 104 17.03 17.23 15.19
CA LYS A 104 16.49 15.91 15.56
C LYS A 104 15.17 15.61 14.87
N ILE A 105 14.26 16.59 14.80
CA ILE A 105 12.97 16.43 14.14
C ILE A 105 13.16 16.19 12.63
N GLU A 106 14.07 16.91 11.96
CA GLU A 106 14.38 16.64 10.55
C GLU A 106 14.81 15.18 10.31
N LYS A 107 15.63 14.62 11.20
CA LYS A 107 16.05 13.21 11.13
C LYS A 107 14.89 12.26 11.34
N VAL A 108 14.03 12.54 12.33
CA VAL A 108 12.82 11.75 12.59
C VAL A 108 11.91 11.76 11.37
N GLU A 109 11.63 12.93 10.80
CA GLU A 109 10.77 13.06 9.62
C GLU A 109 11.35 12.33 8.40
N SER A 110 12.66 12.42 8.20
CA SER A 110 13.36 11.70 7.14
C SER A 110 13.25 10.19 7.31
N LYS A 111 13.43 9.68 8.54
CA LYS A 111 13.29 8.25 8.85
C LYS A 111 11.86 7.76 8.68
N MET A 112 10.86 8.54 9.11
CA MET A 112 9.43 8.25 8.88
C MET A 112 9.12 8.14 7.39
N LYS A 113 9.57 9.13 6.60
CA LYS A 113 9.38 9.15 5.15
C LYS A 113 10.03 7.93 4.48
N ALA A 114 11.27 7.62 4.84
CA ALA A 114 11.98 6.45 4.29
C ALA A 114 11.26 5.12 4.61
N CYS A 115 10.72 4.97 5.83
CA CYS A 115 9.95 3.79 6.21
C CYS A 115 8.65 3.67 5.38
N ILE A 116 7.93 4.78 5.16
CA ILE A 116 6.74 4.81 4.30
C ILE A 116 7.11 4.48 2.85
N GLU A 117 8.21 5.01 2.32
CA GLU A 117 8.68 4.72 0.96
C GLU A 117 9.03 3.24 0.77
N VAL A 118 9.69 2.61 1.76
CA VAL A 118 9.97 1.17 1.75
C VAL A 118 8.67 0.35 1.80
N CYS A 119 7.73 0.76 2.65
CA CYS A 119 6.40 0.13 2.75
C CYS A 119 5.65 0.22 1.42
N VAL A 120 5.69 1.36 0.73
CA VAL A 120 5.10 1.55 -0.60
C VAL A 120 5.84 0.71 -1.63
N ALA A 121 7.17 0.72 -1.67
CA ALA A 121 7.93 -0.02 -2.68
C ALA A 121 7.70 -1.53 -2.62
N ALA A 122 7.51 -2.10 -1.42
CA ALA A 122 7.27 -3.53 -1.19
C ALA A 122 5.80 -3.95 -1.32
N PHE A 123 4.91 -3.06 -1.80
CA PHE A 123 3.49 -3.37 -1.91
C PHE A 123 3.19 -4.56 -2.82
N PRO A 124 3.87 -4.79 -3.97
CA PRO A 124 3.53 -5.90 -4.86
C PRO A 124 3.75 -7.26 -4.20
N GLU A 125 4.89 -7.46 -3.54
CA GLU A 125 5.19 -8.70 -2.83
C GLU A 125 4.23 -8.91 -1.66
N GLN A 126 3.93 -7.85 -0.90
CA GLN A 126 2.98 -7.95 0.21
C GLN A 126 1.55 -8.24 -0.27
N ALA A 127 1.11 -7.63 -1.37
CA ALA A 127 -0.21 -7.84 -1.95
C ALA A 127 -0.40 -9.28 -2.42
N CYS A 128 0.65 -9.89 -2.98
CA CYS A 128 0.64 -11.31 -3.33
C CYS A 128 0.45 -12.22 -2.10
N LEU A 129 1.21 -11.97 -1.03
CA LEU A 129 1.09 -12.72 0.22
C LEU A 129 -0.28 -12.55 0.88
N ASP A 130 -0.83 -11.34 0.85
CA ASP A 130 -2.15 -11.07 1.41
C ASP A 130 -3.26 -11.76 0.61
N ALA A 131 -3.19 -11.70 -0.73
CA ALA A 131 -4.13 -12.40 -1.59
C ALA A 131 -4.06 -13.92 -1.36
N GLN A 132 -2.85 -14.48 -1.24
CA GLN A 132 -2.66 -15.89 -0.92
C GLN A 132 -3.28 -16.27 0.43
N ARG A 133 -3.08 -15.47 1.47
CA ARG A 133 -3.67 -15.70 2.79
C ARG A 133 -5.19 -15.66 2.73
N LEU A 134 -5.76 -14.67 2.04
CA LEU A 134 -7.21 -14.51 1.90
C LEU A 134 -7.88 -15.69 1.19
N LEU A 135 -7.17 -16.34 0.25
CA LEU A 135 -7.62 -17.56 -0.41
C LEU A 135 -7.53 -18.79 0.50
N GLN A 136 -6.49 -18.91 1.33
CA GLN A 136 -6.30 -20.05 2.24
C GLN A 136 -7.28 -20.05 3.42
N GLU A 137 -7.73 -18.89 3.87
CA GLU A 137 -8.54 -18.76 5.08
C GLU A 137 -10.02 -19.17 4.92
N LYS A 138 -10.54 -19.42 3.71
CA LYS A 138 -11.95 -19.84 3.57
C LYS A 138 -12.21 -20.92 2.52
N ASP A 139 -13.04 -21.88 2.90
CA ASP A 139 -13.57 -22.95 2.05
C ASP A 139 -14.73 -22.47 1.15
N GLU A 140 -14.80 -23.08 -0.04
CA GLU A 140 -15.89 -23.04 -1.02
C GLU A 140 -16.55 -21.67 -1.26
N ARG A 141 -15.91 -20.83 -2.10
CA ARG A 141 -16.52 -19.63 -2.69
C ARG A 141 -16.67 -19.80 -4.19
N ASN A 142 -17.72 -19.23 -4.78
CA ASN A 142 -17.81 -19.11 -6.22
C ASN A 142 -16.73 -18.13 -6.74
N LEU A 143 -16.43 -18.19 -8.04
CA LEU A 143 -15.32 -17.43 -8.64
C LEU A 143 -15.54 -15.92 -8.52
N GLN A 144 -16.79 -15.46 -8.68
CA GLN A 144 -17.15 -14.05 -8.64
C GLN A 144 -16.93 -13.45 -7.25
N ASP A 145 -17.45 -14.10 -6.20
CA ASP A 145 -17.29 -13.66 -4.81
C ASP A 145 -15.81 -13.64 -4.41
N THR A 146 -15.04 -14.63 -4.87
CA THR A 146 -13.60 -14.68 -4.65
C THR A 146 -12.89 -13.49 -5.31
N ALA A 147 -13.22 -13.19 -6.56
CA ALA A 147 -12.62 -12.07 -7.29
C ALA A 147 -12.94 -10.75 -6.59
N GLN A 148 -14.22 -10.53 -6.25
CA GLN A 148 -14.71 -9.33 -5.58
C GLN A 148 -14.04 -9.12 -4.22
N GLU A 149 -13.99 -10.15 -3.38
CA GLU A 149 -13.42 -10.00 -2.03
C GLU A 149 -11.93 -9.67 -2.06
N VAL A 150 -11.16 -10.33 -2.95
CA VAL A 150 -9.74 -10.02 -3.15
C VAL A 150 -9.57 -8.58 -3.64
N GLN A 151 -10.37 -8.14 -4.61
CA GLN A 151 -10.27 -6.79 -5.14
C GLN A 151 -10.64 -5.72 -4.12
N GLU A 152 -11.69 -5.93 -3.32
CA GLU A 152 -12.10 -5.02 -2.25
C GLU A 152 -11.02 -4.92 -1.17
N PHE A 153 -10.46 -6.06 -0.75
CA PHE A 153 -9.36 -6.11 0.21
C PHE A 153 -8.15 -5.32 -0.29
N LEU A 154 -7.70 -5.61 -1.52
CA LEU A 154 -6.53 -4.97 -2.11
C LEU A 154 -6.76 -3.46 -2.28
N THR A 155 -7.94 -3.06 -2.75
CA THR A 155 -8.29 -1.64 -2.91
C THR A 155 -8.33 -0.90 -1.57
N ARG A 156 -8.80 -1.56 -0.50
CA ARG A 156 -8.85 -0.95 0.83
C ARG A 156 -7.46 -0.78 1.44
N LYS A 157 -6.58 -1.78 1.30
CA LYS A 157 -5.24 -1.77 1.89
C LYS A 157 -4.25 -0.94 1.08
N TYR A 158 -4.37 -1.00 -0.25
CA TYR A 158 -3.49 -0.35 -1.22
C TYR A 158 -4.28 0.67 -2.04
N ASP A 159 -4.78 1.69 -1.36
CA ASP A 159 -5.72 2.68 -1.89
C ASP A 159 -5.15 3.59 -2.98
N TRP A 160 -3.84 3.54 -3.22
CA TRP A 160 -3.15 4.27 -4.28
C TRP A 160 -2.95 3.43 -5.56
N VAL A 161 -3.48 2.20 -5.59
CA VAL A 161 -3.27 1.24 -6.67
C VAL A 161 -4.62 0.88 -7.30
N SER A 162 -4.65 0.87 -8.62
CA SER A 162 -5.76 0.29 -9.40
C SER A 162 -5.50 -1.19 -9.62
N TRP A 163 -6.50 -2.02 -9.32
CA TRP A 163 -6.39 -3.48 -9.30
C TRP A 163 -7.28 -4.10 -10.37
N SER A 164 -6.81 -5.17 -11.00
CA SER A 164 -7.63 -6.08 -11.79
C SER A 164 -7.37 -7.49 -11.30
N VAL A 165 -8.44 -8.13 -10.82
CA VAL A 165 -8.42 -9.46 -10.24
C VAL A 165 -9.20 -10.37 -11.16
N ARG A 166 -8.58 -11.48 -11.59
CA ARG A 166 -9.24 -12.53 -12.35
C ARG A 166 -9.08 -13.85 -11.63
N VAL A 167 -10.16 -14.61 -11.60
CA VAL A 167 -10.21 -15.94 -11.01
C VAL A 167 -10.57 -16.90 -12.13
N VAL A 168 -9.70 -17.87 -12.40
CA VAL A 168 -9.86 -18.83 -13.50
C VAL A 168 -10.01 -20.23 -12.91
N ASN A 169 -11.12 -20.89 -13.23
CA ASN A 169 -11.35 -22.26 -12.80
C ASN A 169 -10.62 -23.25 -13.72
N HIS A 170 -9.86 -24.14 -13.11
CA HIS A 170 -9.14 -25.23 -13.74
C HIS A 170 -9.87 -26.58 -13.63
N SER A 171 -10.91 -26.70 -12.80
CA SER A 171 -11.66 -27.93 -12.48
C SER A 171 -12.60 -28.45 -13.59
N GLY A 172 -12.37 -28.07 -14.85
CA GLY A 172 -13.25 -28.39 -15.97
C GLY A 172 -13.25 -29.87 -16.39
N SER A 173 -14.26 -30.30 -17.16
CA SER A 173 -14.28 -31.66 -17.70
C SER A 173 -13.05 -31.91 -18.59
N SER A 174 -12.57 -33.16 -18.62
CA SER A 174 -11.38 -33.57 -19.38
C SER A 174 -11.40 -33.12 -20.85
N TYR A 175 -12.59 -33.02 -21.45
CA TYR A 175 -12.80 -32.50 -22.80
C TYR A 175 -12.53 -31.00 -22.95
N TRP A 176 -13.00 -30.18 -22.01
CA TRP A 176 -12.76 -28.73 -22.03
C TRP A 176 -11.32 -28.39 -21.69
N ASN A 177 -10.70 -29.14 -20.78
CA ASN A 177 -9.28 -29.02 -20.47
C ASN A 177 -8.42 -29.38 -21.69
N TRP A 178 -8.76 -30.45 -22.40
CA TRP A 178 -8.08 -30.82 -23.65
C TRP A 178 -8.22 -29.76 -24.74
N ARG A 179 -9.42 -29.16 -24.91
CA ARG A 179 -9.64 -28.06 -25.88
C ARG A 179 -8.95 -26.76 -25.49
N ALA A 180 -8.74 -26.52 -24.20
CA ALA A 180 -8.03 -25.34 -23.73
C ALA A 180 -6.51 -25.44 -23.96
N GLY A 181 -5.97 -26.66 -24.04
CA GLY A 181 -4.54 -26.94 -24.14
C GLY A 181 -3.79 -26.65 -22.83
N ASP A 182 -2.53 -27.06 -22.78
CA ASP A 182 -1.67 -26.89 -21.59
C ASP A 182 -1.36 -25.42 -21.29
N HIS A 183 -1.45 -24.54 -22.30
CA HIS A 183 -1.27 -23.09 -22.21
C HIS A 183 -2.59 -22.33 -22.37
N PHE A 184 -3.56 -22.65 -21.51
CA PHE A 184 -4.90 -22.06 -21.58
C PHE A 184 -4.95 -20.55 -21.24
N GLN A 185 -3.90 -20.00 -20.64
CA GLN A 185 -3.75 -18.57 -20.38
C GLN A 185 -2.33 -18.12 -20.75
N HIS A 186 -2.19 -16.84 -21.09
CA HIS A 186 -0.89 -16.21 -21.36
C HIS A 186 -0.90 -14.75 -20.94
N MET A 187 0.23 -14.25 -20.45
CA MET A 187 0.40 -12.86 -20.02
C MET A 187 1.65 -12.22 -20.58
N ALA A 188 1.54 -10.92 -20.86
CA ALA A 188 2.64 -10.02 -21.20
C ALA A 188 2.55 -8.73 -20.39
N GLY A 189 3.67 -8.01 -20.32
CA GLY A 189 3.83 -6.83 -19.48
C GLY A 189 4.29 -7.16 -18.06
N GLN A 190 4.50 -6.11 -17.28
CA GLN A 190 4.89 -6.16 -15.86
C GLN A 190 3.67 -6.02 -14.94
N ASN A 191 3.90 -5.83 -13.63
CA ASN A 191 2.87 -5.43 -12.67
C ASN A 191 1.70 -6.42 -12.53
N TRP A 192 2.03 -7.71 -12.48
CA TRP A 192 1.09 -8.77 -12.16
C TRP A 192 1.76 -9.86 -11.32
N PHE A 193 0.93 -10.65 -10.64
CA PHE A 193 1.33 -11.86 -9.95
C PHE A 193 0.23 -12.93 -10.06
N GLU A 194 0.63 -14.18 -9.96
CA GLU A 194 -0.26 -15.33 -9.94
C GLU A 194 -0.16 -16.03 -8.57
N VAL A 195 -1.30 -16.36 -7.99
CA VAL A 195 -1.37 -17.21 -6.79
C VAL A 195 -1.95 -18.56 -7.21
N LEU A 196 -1.09 -19.58 -7.13
CA LEU A 196 -1.44 -20.95 -7.46
C LEU A 196 -2.06 -21.64 -6.23
N GLN A 197 -3.28 -22.17 -6.42
CA GLN A 197 -4.02 -23.15 -5.58
C GLN A 197 -4.66 -22.72 -4.25
N VAL A 198 -6.00 -22.84 -4.24
CA VAL A 198 -6.80 -23.82 -3.45
C VAL A 198 -7.96 -24.28 -4.38
N ASN A 199 -8.31 -25.58 -4.42
CA ASN A 199 -9.46 -26.12 -5.20
C ASN A 199 -9.47 -25.82 -6.71
N ASP A 200 -8.41 -26.20 -7.44
CA ASP A 200 -8.34 -26.08 -8.91
C ASP A 200 -8.61 -24.68 -9.46
N THR A 201 -8.33 -23.62 -8.70
CA THR A 201 -8.58 -22.23 -9.11
C THR A 201 -7.27 -21.45 -9.16
N ASN A 202 -7.07 -20.69 -10.24
CA ASN A 202 -5.93 -19.78 -10.41
C ASN A 202 -6.39 -18.34 -10.21
N LEU A 203 -5.76 -17.63 -9.27
CA LEU A 203 -5.94 -16.21 -9.08
C LEU A 203 -4.84 -15.45 -9.81
N VAL A 204 -5.23 -14.57 -10.72
CA VAL A 204 -4.31 -13.68 -11.45
C VAL A 204 -4.66 -12.24 -11.12
N VAL A 205 -3.74 -11.55 -10.45
CA VAL A 205 -3.89 -10.14 -10.09
C VAL A 205 -2.90 -9.32 -10.90
N SER A 206 -3.37 -8.20 -11.44
CA SER A 206 -2.53 -7.21 -12.11
C SER A 206 -2.95 -5.82 -11.66
N TYR A 207 -2.04 -4.87 -11.78
CA TYR A 207 -2.22 -3.57 -11.16
C TYR A 207 -1.55 -2.44 -11.93
N SER A 208 -1.95 -1.21 -11.62
CA SER A 208 -1.24 0.01 -12.02
C SER A 208 -1.30 1.05 -10.91
N THR A 209 -0.20 1.76 -10.69
CA THR A 209 -0.14 2.91 -9.79
C THR A 209 -0.49 4.23 -10.49
N ARG A 210 -0.52 4.22 -11.83
CA ARG A 210 -0.78 5.39 -12.67
C ARG A 210 -1.57 4.96 -13.90
N PRO A 211 -2.84 4.55 -13.73
CA PRO A 211 -3.66 4.04 -14.81
C PRO A 211 -3.78 5.07 -15.96
N GLN A 212 -3.64 4.58 -17.19
CA GLN A 212 -3.81 5.36 -18.41
C GLN A 212 -4.95 4.79 -19.26
N PRO A 213 -5.64 5.63 -20.05
CA PRO A 213 -6.68 5.16 -20.97
C PRO A 213 -6.17 4.09 -21.92
N VAL A 214 -6.96 3.04 -22.10
CA VAL A 214 -6.67 1.94 -23.00
C VAL A 214 -7.06 2.32 -24.43
N PRO A 215 -6.23 2.03 -25.45
CA PRO A 215 -6.57 2.31 -26.84
C PRO A 215 -7.61 1.31 -27.39
N LEU A 216 -8.88 1.50 -27.00
CA LEU A 216 -9.99 0.58 -27.28
C LEU A 216 -10.16 0.24 -28.77
N ASP A 217 -10.07 1.23 -29.65
CA ASP A 217 -10.24 1.03 -31.09
C ASP A 217 -9.12 0.16 -31.68
N CYS A 218 -7.88 0.34 -31.20
CA CYS A 218 -6.75 -0.49 -31.59
C CYS A 218 -6.96 -1.94 -31.17
N ILE A 219 -7.37 -2.17 -29.91
CA ILE A 219 -7.65 -3.52 -29.40
C ILE A 219 -8.75 -4.19 -30.20
N ARG A 220 -9.87 -3.50 -30.45
CA ARG A 220 -10.98 -4.05 -31.23
C ARG A 220 -10.54 -4.43 -32.64
N GLN A 221 -9.80 -3.58 -33.33
CA GLN A 221 -9.27 -3.87 -34.67
C GLN A 221 -8.35 -5.11 -34.67
N LEU A 222 -7.45 -5.22 -33.68
CA LEU A 222 -6.56 -6.37 -33.55
C LEU A 222 -7.33 -7.66 -33.27
N MET A 223 -8.38 -7.59 -32.44
CA MET A 223 -9.24 -8.73 -32.11
C MET A 223 -10.22 -9.12 -33.23
N GLU A 224 -10.52 -8.21 -34.16
CA GLU A 224 -11.27 -8.52 -35.39
C GLU A 224 -10.39 -9.02 -36.54
N GLY A 225 -9.10 -8.70 -36.51
CA GLY A 225 -8.10 -9.10 -37.49
C GLY A 225 -7.19 -10.24 -37.00
N PRO A 226 -5.89 -9.99 -36.76
CA PRO A 226 -4.91 -11.04 -36.44
C PRO A 226 -5.25 -11.89 -35.20
N GLY A 227 -5.87 -11.29 -34.17
CA GLY A 227 -6.24 -11.97 -32.92
C GLY A 227 -7.51 -12.83 -33.01
N LYS A 228 -8.35 -12.63 -34.05
CA LYS A 228 -9.71 -13.20 -34.12
C LYS A 228 -9.79 -14.73 -34.04
N LYS A 229 -8.76 -15.42 -34.53
CA LYS A 229 -8.69 -16.90 -34.55
C LYS A 229 -7.56 -17.44 -33.67
N GLY A 230 -6.79 -16.59 -33.00
CA GLY A 230 -5.70 -17.01 -32.13
C GLY A 230 -6.20 -17.66 -30.83
N GLY A 231 -5.36 -18.49 -30.23
CA GLY A 231 -5.48 -18.88 -28.81
C GLY A 231 -4.89 -17.81 -27.89
N ALA A 232 -4.86 -18.07 -26.57
CA ALA A 232 -4.38 -17.11 -25.57
C ALA A 232 -3.00 -16.53 -25.90
N GLN A 233 -2.00 -17.39 -26.14
CA GLN A 233 -0.65 -16.96 -26.48
C GLN A 233 -0.59 -16.08 -27.75
N ALA A 234 -1.19 -16.53 -28.85
CA ALA A 234 -1.16 -15.80 -30.12
C ALA A 234 -1.83 -14.42 -30.02
N VAL A 235 -2.89 -14.30 -29.23
CA VAL A 235 -3.57 -13.01 -28.98
C VAL A 235 -2.64 -12.06 -28.23
N VAL A 236 -1.99 -12.53 -27.16
CA VAL A 236 -1.10 -11.70 -26.35
C VAL A 236 0.12 -11.26 -27.16
N GLU A 237 0.77 -12.16 -27.92
CA GLU A 237 1.94 -11.82 -28.76
C GLU A 237 1.63 -10.76 -29.83
N VAL A 238 0.40 -10.72 -30.34
CA VAL A 238 -0.06 -9.69 -31.29
C VAL A 238 -0.24 -8.34 -30.58
N LEU A 239 -0.89 -8.35 -29.41
CA LEU A 239 -1.21 -7.14 -28.66
C LEU A 239 0.05 -6.52 -28.03
N GLU A 240 0.93 -7.31 -27.43
CA GLU A 240 2.18 -6.85 -26.81
C GLU A 240 3.06 -6.05 -27.79
N LYS A 241 3.13 -6.50 -29.06
CA LYS A 241 3.89 -5.80 -30.10
C LYS A 241 3.36 -4.40 -30.43
N GLN A 242 2.07 -4.16 -30.19
CA GLN A 242 1.40 -2.89 -30.50
C GLN A 242 1.17 -2.02 -29.26
N LEU A 243 1.15 -2.64 -28.07
CA LEU A 243 0.76 -2.02 -26.80
C LEU A 243 1.92 -2.09 -25.79
N ALA A 244 3.05 -1.48 -26.13
CA ALA A 244 4.16 -1.37 -25.18
C ALA A 244 3.74 -0.57 -23.93
N GLY A 245 4.10 -1.06 -22.74
CA GLY A 245 3.71 -0.46 -21.46
C GLY A 245 2.30 -0.82 -20.98
N PHE A 246 1.68 -1.84 -21.57
CA PHE A 246 0.41 -2.40 -21.13
C PHE A 246 0.57 -3.83 -20.64
N VAL A 247 -0.20 -4.18 -19.62
CA VAL A 247 -0.43 -5.56 -19.21
C VAL A 247 -1.49 -6.15 -20.11
N VAL A 248 -1.20 -7.30 -20.70
CA VAL A 248 -2.12 -8.04 -21.56
C VAL A 248 -2.26 -9.45 -21.01
N HIS A 249 -3.48 -9.84 -20.67
CA HIS A 249 -3.78 -11.19 -20.20
C HIS A 249 -4.92 -11.78 -21.03
N ALA A 250 -4.65 -12.92 -21.68
CA ALA A 250 -5.67 -13.69 -22.39
C ALA A 250 -5.90 -15.03 -21.70
N VAL A 251 -7.17 -15.37 -21.47
CA VAL A 251 -7.63 -16.66 -20.94
C VAL A 251 -8.48 -17.34 -21.99
N SER A 252 -8.24 -18.62 -22.26
CA SER A 252 -9.03 -19.42 -23.19
C SER A 252 -10.51 -19.38 -22.80
N ARG A 253 -11.39 -19.16 -23.78
CA ARG A 253 -12.85 -19.14 -23.57
C ARG A 253 -13.43 -20.45 -23.04
N HIS A 254 -12.65 -21.53 -23.11
CA HIS A 254 -13.01 -22.87 -22.65
C HIS A 254 -12.81 -23.04 -21.15
N LYS A 255 -12.22 -22.03 -20.48
CA LYS A 255 -12.13 -21.95 -19.03
C LYS A 255 -13.17 -20.96 -18.50
N GLU A 256 -13.78 -21.34 -17.39
CA GLU A 256 -14.62 -20.43 -16.64
C GLU A 256 -13.73 -19.40 -15.95
N SER A 257 -14.04 -18.13 -16.12
CA SER A 257 -13.26 -17.04 -15.55
C SER A 257 -14.17 -15.88 -15.20
N GLU A 258 -13.91 -15.31 -14.04
CA GLU A 258 -14.55 -14.10 -13.55
C GLU A 258 -13.49 -13.03 -13.30
N ALA A 259 -13.88 -11.77 -13.50
CA ALA A 259 -12.99 -10.63 -13.30
C ALA A 259 -13.71 -9.48 -12.61
N THR A 260 -12.97 -8.78 -11.76
CA THR A 260 -13.37 -7.51 -11.14
C THR A 260 -12.18 -6.57 -11.14
N TRP A 261 -12.43 -5.27 -11.02
CA TRP A 261 -11.38 -4.26 -11.06
C TRP A 261 -11.78 -2.98 -10.34
N SER A 262 -10.77 -2.20 -9.93
CA SER A 262 -10.91 -0.84 -9.39
C SER A 262 -10.34 0.25 -10.30
N PHE A 263 -10.00 -0.10 -11.54
CA PHE A 263 -9.52 0.88 -12.52
C PHE A 263 -10.58 1.95 -12.81
N PRO A 264 -10.15 3.22 -13.02
CA PRO A 264 -11.03 4.26 -13.55
C PRO A 264 -11.66 3.87 -14.89
N GLU A 265 -12.74 4.56 -15.26
CA GLU A 265 -13.36 4.42 -16.58
C GLU A 265 -12.31 4.60 -17.70
N ASP A 266 -12.48 3.87 -18.79
CA ASP A 266 -11.58 3.79 -19.95
C ASP A 266 -10.14 3.30 -19.70
N CYS A 267 -9.72 3.08 -18.45
CA CYS A 267 -8.35 2.66 -18.10
C CYS A 267 -8.18 1.14 -18.01
N HIS A 268 -9.24 0.38 -18.27
CA HIS A 268 -9.25 -1.08 -18.23
C HIS A 268 -10.17 -1.63 -19.29
N TYR A 269 -9.73 -2.71 -19.92
CA TYR A 269 -10.47 -3.44 -20.93
C TYR A 269 -10.64 -4.88 -20.46
N TRP A 270 -11.88 -5.33 -20.34
CA TRP A 270 -12.24 -6.72 -20.12
C TRP A 270 -13.39 -7.14 -21.04
N GLU A 271 -13.11 -8.00 -22.01
CA GLU A 271 -14.12 -8.47 -22.97
C GLU A 271 -13.93 -9.95 -23.33
N ARG A 272 -15.03 -10.64 -23.60
CA ARG A 272 -15.03 -12.02 -24.10
C ARG A 272 -15.11 -12.02 -25.62
N HIS A 273 -14.02 -12.43 -26.25
CA HIS A 273 -13.92 -12.63 -27.70
C HIS A 273 -14.20 -14.07 -28.11
N LYS A 274 -14.16 -14.32 -29.42
CA LYS A 274 -14.46 -15.61 -30.03
C LYS A 274 -13.66 -16.77 -29.44
N ASN A 275 -12.43 -16.57 -28.99
CA ASN A 275 -11.56 -17.66 -28.50
C ASN A 275 -11.00 -17.41 -27.09
N VAL A 276 -11.06 -16.19 -26.58
CA VAL A 276 -10.43 -15.79 -25.31
C VAL A 276 -11.27 -14.76 -24.57
N ALA A 277 -11.17 -14.73 -23.25
CA ALA A 277 -11.41 -13.53 -22.46
C ALA A 277 -10.11 -12.73 -22.40
N LEU A 278 -10.18 -11.43 -22.67
CA LEU A 278 -9.02 -10.55 -22.79
C LEU A 278 -9.09 -9.44 -21.75
N CYS A 279 -8.01 -9.28 -20.99
CA CYS A 279 -7.78 -8.17 -20.09
C CYS A 279 -6.63 -7.30 -20.62
N VAL A 280 -6.83 -5.98 -20.68
CA VAL A 280 -5.76 -5.01 -20.99
C VAL A 280 -5.86 -3.78 -20.08
N HIS A 281 -4.75 -3.33 -19.52
CA HIS A 281 -4.62 -2.04 -18.84
C HIS A 281 -3.16 -1.57 -18.89
N SER A 282 -2.91 -0.29 -18.63
CA SER A 282 -1.53 0.21 -18.53
C SER A 282 -0.78 -0.43 -17.36
N GLU A 283 0.54 -0.57 -17.47
CA GLU A 283 1.38 -0.91 -16.32
C GLU A 283 1.28 0.12 -15.19
#